data_AF-A0A2V5MXE1-F1
#
_entry.id   AF-A0A2V5MXE1-F1
#
_cell.length_a   1.000
_cell.length_b   1.000
_cell.length_c   1.000
_cell.angle_alpha   90.00
_cell.angle_beta   90.00
_cell.angle_gamma   90.00
#
_symmetry.space_group_name_H-M   'P 1'
#
loop_
_entity.id
_entity.type
_entity.pdbx_description
1 polymer ?
#
loop_
_entity_poly.entity_id
_entity_poly.type
_entity_poly.pdbx_seq_one_letter_code
_entity_poly.pdbx_strand_id
1 'polypeptide(L)'
;MKGWQKSGCRLKSRGVNDWRKARLETLAVHAGHSVDPSTGAVSAPIHLSTTFERDTDGSYSRGFSYTRRSNPNREALESALVAFEGGTTAAAFASGSAATTAIFEALQPGDYVIV
;
A
#
# COMPACT_ATOMS: atom_id res chain seq x y z
N MET A 1 -1.61 -43.13 -15.97
CA MET A 1 -2.19 -41.92 -15.37
C MET A 1 -1.89 -41.90 -13.87
N LYS A 2 -0.73 -41.36 -13.47
CA LYS A 2 -0.35 -41.24 -12.05
C LYS A 2 0.48 -39.96 -11.84
N GLY A 3 -0.02 -39.12 -10.94
CA GLY A 3 0.77 -38.31 -10.01
C GLY A 3 1.68 -37.24 -10.60
N TRP A 4 1.11 -36.09 -10.97
CA TRP A 4 1.86 -34.83 -10.98
C TRP A 4 2.15 -34.47 -9.52
N GLN A 5 3.34 -34.86 -9.03
CA GLN A 5 3.92 -34.25 -7.85
C GLN A 5 4.02 -32.74 -8.12
N LYS A 6 3.11 -31.97 -7.52
CA LYS A 6 3.25 -30.54 -7.38
C LYS A 6 4.51 -30.33 -6.53
N SER A 7 5.64 -30.14 -7.20
CA SER A 7 6.86 -29.60 -6.63
C SER A 7 6.50 -28.29 -5.94
N GLY A 8 6.27 -28.40 -4.64
CA GLY A 8 5.90 -27.30 -3.78
C GLY A 8 7.00 -26.25 -3.87
N CYS A 9 6.69 -25.15 -4.55
CA CYS A 9 7.32 -23.87 -4.27
C CYS A 9 6.93 -23.52 -2.84
N ARG A 10 7.67 -24.09 -1.89
CA ARG A 10 7.63 -23.76 -0.48
C ARG A 10 8.13 -22.33 -0.41
N LEU A 11 7.21 -21.37 -0.45
CA LEU A 11 7.46 -19.99 -0.09
C LEU A 11 7.99 -20.01 1.34
N LYS A 12 9.31 -20.17 1.47
CA LYS A 12 10.03 -19.95 2.72
C LYS A 12 9.60 -18.57 3.19
N SER A 13 9.22 -18.47 4.46
CA SER A 13 8.95 -17.24 5.20
C SER A 13 10.12 -16.28 5.01
N ARG A 14 10.10 -15.51 3.91
CA ARG A 14 11.02 -14.42 3.66
C ARG A 14 10.47 -13.26 4.45
N GLY A 15 11.30 -12.75 5.37
CA GLY A 15 10.98 -11.55 6.11
C GLY A 15 10.50 -10.45 5.16
N VAL A 16 9.55 -9.67 5.64
CA VAL A 16 9.13 -8.39 5.08
C VAL A 16 10.41 -7.65 4.62
N ASN A 17 10.52 -7.34 3.32
CA ASN A 17 11.53 -6.44 2.69
C ASN A 17 12.68 -7.01 1.81
N ASP A 18 12.45 -7.96 0.90
CA ASP A 18 13.36 -8.13 -0.27
C ASP A 18 12.64 -7.98 -1.62
N TRP A 19 11.75 -6.98 -1.72
CA TRP A 19 11.07 -6.62 -2.97
C TRP A 19 12.03 -6.02 -4.01
N ARG A 20 13.16 -5.46 -3.56
CA ARG A 20 14.19 -4.86 -4.44
C ARG A 20 14.80 -5.82 -5.45
N LYS A 21 14.68 -7.14 -5.25
CA LYS A 21 15.21 -8.17 -6.16
C LYS A 21 14.13 -8.89 -6.97
N ALA A 22 12.86 -8.57 -6.76
CA ALA A 22 11.78 -9.17 -7.54
C ALA A 22 11.74 -8.57 -8.96
N ARG A 23 11.27 -9.35 -9.94
CA ARG A 23 11.04 -8.82 -11.29
C ARG A 23 9.80 -7.91 -11.28
N LEU A 24 9.74 -6.94 -12.20
CA LEU A 24 8.64 -5.97 -12.26
C LEU A 24 7.28 -6.65 -12.40
N GLU A 25 7.18 -7.72 -13.18
CA GLU A 25 5.93 -8.47 -13.36
C GLU A 25 5.47 -9.15 -12.06
N THR A 26 6.41 -9.53 -11.19
CA THR A 26 6.11 -10.09 -9.87
C THR A 26 5.67 -8.98 -8.91
N LEU A 27 6.31 -7.82 -8.96
CA LEU A 27 5.92 -6.66 -8.15
C LEU A 27 4.51 -6.18 -8.50
N ALA A 28 4.14 -6.17 -9.78
CA ALA A 28 2.80 -5.77 -10.22
C ALA A 28 1.65 -6.59 -9.62
N VAL A 29 1.91 -7.85 -9.26
CA VAL A 29 0.90 -8.73 -8.67
C VAL A 29 0.97 -8.75 -7.15
N HIS A 30 2.17 -8.63 -6.57
CA HIS A 30 2.38 -8.91 -5.14
C HIS A 30 2.72 -7.70 -4.28
N ALA A 31 3.17 -6.59 -4.85
CA ALA A 31 3.53 -5.41 -4.07
C ALA A 31 2.28 -4.76 -3.47
N GLY A 32 2.36 -4.35 -2.20
CA GLY A 32 1.22 -3.77 -1.47
C GLY A 32 0.06 -4.73 -1.19
N HIS A 33 0.19 -6.01 -1.57
CA HIS A 33 -0.86 -7.01 -1.43
C HIS A 33 -0.66 -7.88 -0.18
N SER A 34 -1.72 -8.06 0.61
CA SER A 34 -1.76 -9.01 1.72
C SER A 34 -3.11 -9.74 1.74
N VAL A 35 -3.10 -11.00 2.16
CA VAL A 35 -4.34 -11.75 2.42
C VAL A 35 -5.09 -11.09 3.57
N ASP A 36 -6.40 -10.88 3.41
CA ASP A 36 -7.23 -10.31 4.47
C ASP A 36 -7.20 -11.24 5.71
N PRO A 37 -6.71 -10.76 6.87
CA PRO A 37 -6.58 -11.58 8.06
C PRO A 37 -7.95 -12.01 8.65
N SER A 38 -9.04 -11.30 8.32
CA SER A 38 -10.36 -11.58 8.88
C SER A 38 -11.13 -12.66 8.13
N THR A 39 -11.04 -12.68 6.79
CA THR A 39 -11.82 -13.61 5.95
C THR A 39 -10.98 -14.60 5.15
N GLY A 40 -9.66 -14.37 5.03
CA GLY A 40 -8.80 -15.12 4.12
C GLY A 40 -8.98 -14.74 2.65
N ALA A 41 -9.71 -13.66 2.34
CA ALA A 41 -9.84 -13.14 0.99
C ALA A 41 -8.45 -12.81 0.42
N VAL A 42 -8.17 -13.32 -0.77
CA VAL A 42 -6.91 -13.02 -1.47
C VAL A 42 -6.96 -11.58 -1.96
N SER A 43 -8.02 -11.20 -2.67
CA SER A 43 -8.21 -9.81 -3.09
C SER A 43 -8.51 -8.94 -1.88
N ALA A 44 -7.87 -7.77 -1.80
CA ALA A 44 -8.14 -6.80 -0.75
C ALA A 44 -9.61 -6.36 -0.79
N PRO A 45 -10.31 -6.34 0.36
CA PRO A 45 -11.67 -5.82 0.44
C PRO A 45 -11.69 -4.31 0.23
N ILE A 46 -12.78 -3.77 -0.31
CA ILE A 46 -12.94 -2.32 -0.52
C ILE A 46 -13.54 -1.68 0.75
N HIS A 47 -12.75 -0.88 1.45
CA HIS A 47 -13.14 -0.17 2.66
C HIS A 47 -13.76 1.19 2.33
N LEU A 48 -15.09 1.18 2.14
CA LEU A 48 -15.91 2.39 1.88
C LEU A 48 -16.27 3.18 3.15
N SER A 49 -15.76 2.80 4.31
CA SER A 49 -16.02 3.51 5.56
C SER A 49 -15.30 4.87 5.59
N THR A 50 -15.93 5.86 6.23
CA THR A 50 -15.34 7.17 6.47
C THR A 50 -14.52 7.22 7.75
N THR A 51 -14.88 6.42 8.76
CA THR A 51 -14.26 6.36 10.09
C THR A 51 -14.07 4.91 10.53
N PHE A 52 -13.17 4.70 11.48
CA PHE A 52 -12.86 3.39 12.05
C PHE A 52 -13.13 3.36 13.55
N GLU A 53 -13.40 2.17 14.07
CA GLU A 53 -13.70 1.95 15.49
C GLU A 53 -12.46 2.23 16.35
N ARG A 54 -12.69 2.88 17.49
CA ARG A 54 -11.69 3.10 18.54
C ARG A 54 -11.69 1.93 19.50
N ASP A 55 -10.53 1.68 20.10
CA ASP A 55 -10.44 0.76 21.22
C ASP A 55 -11.07 1.39 22.48
N THR A 56 -11.26 0.58 23.51
CA THR A 56 -11.94 1.01 24.76
C THR A 56 -11.19 2.13 25.49
N ASP A 57 -9.89 2.26 25.27
CA ASP A 57 -9.04 3.32 25.79
C ASP A 57 -9.04 4.59 24.91
N GLY A 58 -9.79 4.59 23.80
CA GLY A 58 -9.89 5.68 22.84
C GLY A 58 -8.79 5.70 21.78
N SER A 59 -7.87 4.73 21.79
CA SER A 59 -6.81 4.60 20.81
C SER A 59 -7.27 3.93 19.50
N TYR A 60 -6.37 3.88 18.51
CA TYR A 60 -6.60 3.24 17.22
C TYR A 60 -5.52 2.17 16.97
N SER A 61 -5.53 1.06 17.72
CA SER A 61 -4.53 -0.01 17.59
C SER A 61 -4.45 -0.60 16.18
N ARG A 62 -5.54 -0.52 15.42
CA ARG A 62 -5.66 -0.98 14.04
C ARG A 62 -5.03 -0.02 13.02
N GLY A 63 -4.51 1.13 13.42
CA GLY A 63 -3.78 2.08 12.58
C GLY A 63 -4.64 3.08 11.79
N PHE A 64 -5.94 2.83 11.64
CA PHE A 64 -6.85 3.69 10.89
C PHE A 64 -7.80 4.44 11.82
N SER A 65 -7.98 5.74 11.58
CA SER A 65 -8.89 6.59 12.35
C SER A 65 -9.96 7.22 11.47
N TYR A 66 -9.54 7.89 10.40
CA TYR A 66 -10.42 8.56 9.45
C TYR A 66 -9.87 8.45 8.03
N THR A 67 -10.73 8.12 7.06
CA THR A 67 -10.35 7.69 5.70
C THR A 67 -9.49 8.70 4.94
N ARG A 68 -9.71 10.01 5.16
CA ARG A 68 -8.92 11.09 4.57
C ARG A 68 -7.45 11.00 4.99
N ARG A 69 -7.17 10.62 6.24
CA ARG A 69 -5.81 10.48 6.78
C ARG A 69 -5.19 9.16 6.35
N SER A 70 -5.86 8.04 6.59
CA SER A 70 -5.40 6.71 6.17
C SER A 70 -6.61 5.83 5.82
N ASN A 71 -6.45 5.01 4.79
CA ASN A 71 -7.43 4.01 4.36
C ASN A 71 -6.66 2.75 3.90
N PRO A 72 -7.08 1.54 4.29
CA PRO A 72 -6.34 0.32 3.96
C PRO A 72 -6.13 0.11 2.45
N ASN A 73 -7.12 0.46 1.61
CA ASN A 73 -6.97 0.33 0.16
C ASN A 73 -5.94 1.31 -0.41
N ARG A 74 -5.92 2.54 0.13
CA ARG A 74 -4.96 3.56 -0.31
C ARG A 74 -3.54 3.22 0.15
N GLU A 75 -3.38 2.76 1.38
CA GLU A 75 -2.09 2.36 1.94
C GLU A 75 -1.49 1.17 1.18
N ALA A 76 -2.33 0.22 0.73
CA ALA A 76 -1.90 -0.87 -0.15
C ALA A 76 -1.35 -0.35 -1.49
N LEU A 77 -2.03 0.61 -2.14
CA LEU A 77 -1.54 1.24 -3.37
C LEU A 77 -0.24 2.02 -3.14
N GLU A 78 -0.16 2.82 -2.08
CA GLU A 78 1.04 3.58 -1.73
C GLU A 78 2.24 2.65 -1.48
N SER A 79 2.01 1.55 -0.76
CA SER A 79 3.04 0.53 -0.51
C SER A 79 3.51 -0.16 -1.80
N ALA A 80 2.59 -0.41 -2.75
CA ALA A 80 2.95 -0.95 -4.05
C ALA A 80 3.84 0.03 -4.84
N LEU A 81 3.47 1.31 -4.89
CA LEU A 81 4.25 2.36 -5.55
C LEU A 81 5.64 2.53 -4.94
N VAL A 82 5.77 2.44 -3.62
CA VAL A 82 7.07 2.44 -2.93
C VAL A 82 7.96 1.30 -3.43
N ALA A 83 7.40 0.09 -3.58
CA ALA A 83 8.15 -1.06 -4.08
C ALA A 83 8.56 -0.90 -5.56
N PHE A 84 7.72 -0.25 -6.38
CA PHE A 84 8.00 0.00 -7.79
C PHE A 84 9.08 1.05 -8.02
N GLU A 85 8.94 2.21 -7.38
CA GLU A 85 9.83 3.36 -7.59
C GLU A 85 11.10 3.28 -6.73
N GLY A 86 11.17 2.33 -5.80
CA GLY A 86 12.27 2.22 -4.83
C GLY A 86 12.33 3.39 -3.84
N GLY A 87 11.24 4.15 -3.71
CA GLY A 87 11.11 5.28 -2.79
C GLY A 87 11.06 4.86 -1.32
N THR A 88 10.95 5.85 -0.42
CA THR A 88 10.75 5.60 1.03
C THR A 88 9.28 5.60 1.41
N THR A 89 8.48 6.43 0.76
CA THR A 89 7.02 6.57 0.98
C THR A 89 6.35 6.98 -0.33
N ALA A 90 5.05 6.78 -0.43
CA ALA A 90 4.22 7.29 -1.51
C ALA A 90 2.95 7.91 -0.92
N ALA A 91 2.32 8.80 -1.69
CA ALA A 91 1.03 9.40 -1.35
C ALA A 91 0.14 9.36 -2.60
N ALA A 92 -1.07 8.79 -2.46
CA ALA A 92 -2.02 8.69 -3.56
C ALA A 92 -3.06 9.82 -3.49
N PHE A 93 -3.26 10.51 -4.61
CA PHE A 93 -4.16 11.65 -4.75
C PHE A 93 -5.32 11.36 -5.71
N ALA A 94 -6.33 12.22 -5.70
CA ALA A 94 -7.50 12.10 -6.58
C ALA A 94 -7.17 12.30 -8.07
N SER A 95 -6.10 13.03 -8.39
CA SER A 95 -5.65 13.29 -9.75
C SER A 95 -4.16 13.66 -9.78
N GLY A 96 -3.56 13.64 -10.98
CA GLY A 96 -2.20 14.14 -11.20
C GLY A 96 -2.07 15.63 -10.84
N SER A 97 -3.04 16.47 -11.21
CA SER A 97 -3.04 17.88 -10.82
C SER A 97 -3.08 18.07 -9.30
N ALA A 98 -3.86 17.27 -8.57
CA ALA A 98 -3.91 17.34 -7.11
C ALA A 98 -2.57 16.93 -6.47
N ALA A 99 -1.90 15.91 -7.00
CA ALA A 99 -0.56 15.53 -6.56
C ALA A 99 0.45 16.67 -6.82
N THR A 100 0.43 17.25 -8.01
CA THR A 100 1.29 18.39 -8.36
C THR A 100 1.02 19.58 -7.45
N THR A 101 -0.25 19.95 -7.23
CA THR A 101 -0.61 21.03 -6.31
C THR A 101 -0.09 20.79 -4.90
N ALA A 102 -0.25 19.58 -4.35
CA ALA A 102 0.26 19.25 -3.02
C ALA A 102 1.78 19.42 -2.89
N ILE A 103 2.54 19.15 -3.96
CA ILE A 103 4.00 19.38 -3.98
C ILE A 103 4.30 20.89 -3.94
N PHE A 104 3.59 21.71 -4.72
CA PHE A 104 3.79 23.16 -4.72
C PHE A 104 3.32 23.83 -3.42
N GLU A 105 2.29 23.29 -2.76
CA GLU A 105 1.82 23.76 -1.45
C GLU A 105 2.84 23.52 -0.33
N ALA A 106 3.86 22.67 -0.55
CA ALA A 106 4.97 22.49 0.39
C ALA A 106 6.04 23.60 0.30
N LEU A 107 5.99 24.45 -0.72
CA LEU A 107 6.92 25.57 -0.91
C LEU A 107 6.51 26.79 -0.08
N GLN A 108 7.46 27.68 0.17
CA GLN A 108 7.20 28.95 0.82
C GLN A 108 6.84 30.05 -0.20
N PRO A 109 6.03 31.05 0.19
CA PRO A 109 5.77 32.21 -0.65
C PRO A 109 7.09 32.91 -1.05
N GLY A 110 7.30 33.06 -2.36
CA GLY A 110 8.52 33.66 -2.92
C GLY A 110 9.53 32.65 -3.46
N ASP A 111 9.33 31.34 -3.25
CA ASP A 111 10.15 30.30 -3.85
C ASP A 111 10.01 30.31 -5.38
N TYR A 112 11.12 30.01 -6.07
CA TYR A 112 11.20 29.96 -7.53
C TYR A 112 11.45 28.53 -8.01
N VAL A 113 10.60 28.04 -8.93
CA VAL A 113 10.68 26.67 -9.47
C VAL A 113 11.08 26.72 -10.93
N ILE A 114 12.08 25.91 -11.28
CA ILE A 114 12.53 25.67 -12.66
C ILE A 114 11.94 24.34 -13.10
N VAL A 115 11.31 24.33 -14.29
CA VAL A 115 10.65 23.16 -14.89
C VAL A 115 11.27 22.88 -16.24
#